data_AF-A0A7W1MBG1-F1
#
_entry.id   AF-A0A7W1MBG1-F1
#
_cell.length_a   1.000
_cell.length_b   1.000
_cell.length_c   1.000
_cell.angle_alpha   90.00
_cell.angle_beta   90.00
_cell.angle_gamma   90.00
#
_symmetry.space_group_name_H-M   'P 1'
#
loop_
_entity.id
_entity.type
_entity.pdbx_description
1 polymer ?
#
loop_
_entity_poly.entity_id
_entity_poly.type
_entity_poly.pdbx_seq_one_letter_code
_entity_poly.pdbx_strand_id
1 'polypeptide(L)'
;MNYLLHNTSSNSIYSPQDIFNQANVSAKICLFCHPNTGMKIHSTKNFCLLRVNFPVAPGHLMISSKVHYGSLGELDPGLIQELNEFKDAIADWFKDQYGDVLFYEHG
;
A
#
# COMPACT_ATOMS: atom_id res chain seq x y z
N MET A 1 20.93 13.95 6.32
CA MET A 1 20.12 14.70 7.31
C MET A 1 19.11 13.71 7.86
N ASN A 2 19.38 13.13 9.04
CA ASN A 2 18.55 12.06 9.62
C ASN A 2 17.34 12.68 10.32
N TYR A 3 16.14 12.38 9.82
CA TYR A 3 14.90 12.75 10.50
C TYR A 3 14.59 11.70 11.58
N LEU A 4 14.81 12.05 12.84
CA LEU A 4 14.32 11.29 14.00
C LEU A 4 12.94 11.85 14.37
N LEU A 5 11.91 11.02 14.29
CA LEU A 5 10.58 11.35 14.81
C LEU A 5 10.51 10.90 16.27
N HIS A 6 10.40 11.86 17.19
CA HIS A 6 10.21 11.59 18.61
C HIS A 6 8.73 11.33 18.90
N ASN A 7 8.39 10.17 19.46
CA ASN A 7 7.09 9.93 20.06
C ASN A 7 7.26 9.58 21.53
N THR A 8 6.51 10.28 22.38
CA THR A 8 6.69 10.32 23.84
C THR A 8 5.99 9.16 24.53
N SER A 9 6.68 8.04 24.70
CA SER A 9 6.60 7.13 25.86
C SER A 9 7.53 5.93 25.65
N SER A 10 8.58 5.83 26.47
CA SER A 10 9.76 4.94 26.41
C SER A 10 10.88 5.38 25.45
N ASN A 11 12.07 5.61 26.00
CA ASN A 11 13.27 6.12 25.34
C ASN A 11 13.96 5.04 24.46
N SER A 12 13.27 4.54 23.44
CA SER A 12 13.90 3.77 22.37
C SER A 12 14.05 4.67 21.14
N ILE A 13 15.30 5.02 20.80
CA ILE A 13 15.61 5.65 19.52
C ILE A 13 15.47 4.57 18.46
N TYR A 14 14.34 4.54 17.76
CA TYR A 14 14.17 3.64 16.61
C TYR A 14 14.83 4.25 15.38
N SER A 15 15.69 3.49 14.73
CA SER A 15 16.14 3.83 13.38
C SER A 15 14.98 3.63 12.39
N PRO A 16 15.02 4.26 11.20
CA PRO A 16 14.08 3.94 10.11
C PRO A 16 14.00 2.44 9.80
N GLN A 17 15.12 1.71 9.96
CA GLN A 17 15.16 0.26 9.77
C GLN A 17 14.41 -0.49 10.88
N ASP A 18 14.48 -0.03 12.14
CA ASP A 18 13.74 -0.65 13.25
C ASP A 18 12.23 -0.45 13.09
N ILE A 19 11.83 0.71 12.56
CA ILE A 19 10.43 1.00 12.21
C ILE A 19 9.96 0.09 11.08
N PHE A 20 10.78 -0.07 10.02
CA PHE A 20 10.48 -0.99 8.92
C PHE A 20 10.36 -2.44 9.42
N ASN A 21 11.32 -2.91 10.21
CA ASN A 21 11.30 -4.25 10.77
C ASN A 21 10.09 -4.46 11.70
N GLN A 22 9.71 -3.47 12.51
CA GLN A 22 8.50 -3.57 13.34
C GLN A 22 7.21 -3.53 12.51
N ALA A 23 7.16 -2.77 11.43
CA ALA A 23 6.02 -2.77 10.51
C ALA A 23 5.87 -4.13 9.80
N ASN A 24 6.98 -4.82 9.52
CA ASN A 24 7.00 -6.19 8.97
C ASN A 24 6.57 -7.24 10.01
N VAL A 25 6.73 -6.96 11.31
CA VAL A 25 6.42 -7.91 12.40
C VAL A 25 5.04 -7.66 13.01
N SER A 26 4.48 -6.46 12.89
CA SER A 26 3.21 -6.08 13.50
C SER A 26 2.35 -5.25 12.54
N ALA A 27 1.33 -5.92 11.99
CA ALA A 27 0.28 -5.29 11.19
C ALA A 27 -0.35 -4.07 11.89
N LYS A 28 -0.33 -4.02 13.24
CA LYS A 28 -0.94 -2.96 14.06
C LYS A 28 -0.39 -1.55 13.80
N ILE A 29 0.83 -1.42 13.28
CA ILE A 29 1.44 -0.11 12.98
C ILE A 29 1.65 0.13 11.49
N CYS A 30 1.27 -0.82 10.63
CA CYS A 30 1.47 -0.68 9.19
C CYS A 30 0.37 0.22 8.59
N LEU A 31 0.78 1.34 7.98
CA LEU A 31 -0.12 2.29 7.32
C LEU A 31 -0.95 1.64 6.20
N PHE A 32 -0.45 0.56 5.61
CA PHE A 32 -1.14 -0.15 4.53
C PHE A 32 -2.12 -1.21 5.06
N CYS A 33 -1.83 -1.84 6.20
CA CYS A 33 -2.77 -2.72 6.88
C CYS A 33 -3.92 -1.94 7.54
N HIS A 34 -3.64 -0.71 7.98
CA HIS A 34 -4.60 0.17 8.63
C HIS A 34 -4.61 1.56 7.96
N PRO A 35 -5.07 1.65 6.69
CA PRO A 35 -5.11 2.92 5.99
C PRO A 35 -6.11 3.86 6.66
N ASN A 36 -5.71 5.13 6.81
CA ASN A 36 -6.60 6.17 7.32
C ASN A 36 -7.85 6.32 6.44
N THR A 37 -8.98 6.73 7.02
CA THR A 37 -10.28 6.79 6.32
C THR A 37 -10.23 7.63 5.03
N GLY A 38 -9.41 8.68 4.98
CA GLY A 38 -9.25 9.53 3.78
C GLY A 38 -8.37 8.94 2.67
N MET A 39 -7.65 7.83 2.92
CA MET A 39 -6.79 7.20 1.93
C MET A 39 -7.56 6.23 1.03
N LYS A 40 -8.60 5.57 1.54
CA LYS A 40 -9.30 4.52 0.81
C LYS A 40 -10.26 5.10 -0.22
N ILE A 41 -10.11 4.67 -1.47
CA ILE A 41 -10.99 5.06 -2.59
C ILE A 41 -12.01 3.95 -2.86
N HIS A 42 -11.53 2.71 -2.93
CA HIS A 42 -12.34 1.54 -3.27
C HIS A 42 -11.76 0.28 -2.60
N SER A 43 -12.53 -0.79 -2.52
CA SER A 43 -12.05 -2.07 -1.99
C SER A 43 -12.82 -3.26 -2.55
N THR A 44 -12.10 -4.34 -2.80
CA THR A 44 -12.65 -5.67 -3.10
C THR A 44 -12.71 -6.51 -1.82
N LYS A 45 -12.76 -7.85 -1.91
CA LYS A 45 -12.71 -8.74 -0.76
C LYS A 45 -11.35 -8.67 -0.07
N ASN A 46 -10.26 -8.77 -0.82
CA ASN A 46 -8.90 -8.89 -0.28
C ASN A 46 -7.99 -7.69 -0.59
N PHE A 47 -8.40 -6.75 -1.45
CA PHE A 47 -7.59 -5.59 -1.82
C PHE A 47 -8.31 -4.26 -1.56
N CYS A 48 -7.52 -3.19 -1.48
CA CYS A 48 -7.97 -1.81 -1.40
C CYS A 48 -7.21 -0.96 -2.42
N LEU A 49 -7.91 -0.01 -3.03
CA LEU A 49 -7.31 1.07 -3.80
C LEU A 49 -7.15 2.29 -2.90
N LEU A 50 -5.92 2.80 -2.81
CA LEU A 50 -5.53 3.84 -1.88
C LEU A 50 -4.93 5.05 -2.60
N ARG A 51 -5.20 6.24 -2.06
CA ARG A 51 -4.41 7.45 -2.33
C ARG A 51 -3.03 7.29 -1.68
N VAL A 52 -2.00 7.67 -2.42
CA VAL A 52 -0.63 7.73 -1.89
C VAL A 52 -0.33 9.13 -1.36
N ASN A 53 0.49 9.23 -0.32
CA ASN A 53 0.87 10.52 0.29
C ASN A 53 1.80 11.34 -0.63
N PHE A 54 2.57 10.67 -1.48
CA PHE A 54 3.57 11.29 -2.36
C PHE A 54 3.43 10.72 -3.78
N PRO A 55 2.40 11.11 -4.54
CA PRO A 55 2.19 10.61 -5.89
C PRO A 55 3.28 11.13 -6.84
N VAL A 56 3.86 10.22 -7.63
CA VAL A 56 4.86 10.54 -8.66
C VAL A 56 4.24 11.29 -9.85
N ALA A 57 2.94 11.10 -10.10
CA ALA A 57 2.19 11.76 -11.16
C ALA A 57 0.70 11.90 -10.78
N PRO A 58 -0.08 12.80 -11.44
CA PRO A 58 -1.53 12.82 -11.29
C PRO A 58 -2.15 11.46 -11.59
N GLY A 59 -3.11 11.03 -10.78
CA GLY A 59 -3.71 9.69 -10.91
C GLY A 59 -2.88 8.54 -10.35
N HIS A 60 -1.69 8.78 -9.78
CA HIS A 60 -0.93 7.73 -9.11
C HIS A 60 -1.67 7.25 -7.86
N LEU A 61 -2.16 6.01 -7.90
CA LEU A 61 -2.81 5.29 -6.81
C LEU A 61 -2.05 4.01 -6.48
N MET A 62 -2.35 3.42 -5.32
CA MET A 62 -1.75 2.17 -4.87
C MET A 62 -2.81 1.13 -4.60
N ILE A 63 -2.61 -0.08 -5.13
CA ILE A 63 -3.36 -1.26 -4.72
C ILE A 63 -2.61 -1.87 -3.53
N SER A 64 -3.33 -2.16 -2.46
CA SER A 64 -2.78 -2.79 -1.26
C SER A 64 -3.66 -3.96 -0.82
N SER A 65 -3.03 -5.08 -0.44
CA SER A 65 -3.71 -6.22 0.16
C SER A 65 -4.14 -5.89 1.59
N LYS A 66 -5.30 -6.40 2.00
CA LYS A 66 -5.81 -6.22 3.37
C LYS A 66 -5.04 -7.06 4.38
N VAL A 67 -4.52 -8.20 3.92
CA VAL A 67 -3.54 -9.01 4.66
C VAL A 67 -2.14 -8.52 4.30
N HIS A 68 -1.24 -8.53 5.26
CA HIS A 68 0.15 -8.11 5.05
C HIS A 68 0.92 -9.18 4.28
N TYR A 69 1.51 -8.78 3.16
CA TYR A 69 2.48 -9.56 2.39
C TYR A 69 3.70 -8.67 2.15
N GLY A 70 4.91 -9.23 2.21
CA GLY A 70 6.15 -8.49 2.01
C GLY A 70 6.40 -8.13 0.54
N SER A 71 5.93 -8.98 -0.38
CA SER A 71 6.02 -8.77 -1.83
C SER A 71 4.87 -9.45 -2.57
N LEU A 72 4.70 -9.12 -3.84
CA LEU A 72 3.74 -9.82 -4.70
C LEU A 72 4.06 -11.33 -4.83
N GLY A 73 5.34 -11.72 -4.70
CA GLY A 73 5.78 -13.12 -4.76
C GLY A 73 5.33 -13.97 -3.56
N GLU A 74 4.96 -13.34 -2.45
CA GLU A 74 4.42 -14.01 -1.26
C GLU A 74 2.89 -14.14 -1.28
N LEU A 75 2.23 -13.54 -2.27
CA LEU A 75 0.78 -13.53 -2.36
C LEU A 75 0.25 -14.95 -2.58
N ASP A 76 -0.82 -15.31 -1.86
CA ASP A 76 -1.50 -16.59 -2.06
C ASP A 76 -1.98 -16.69 -3.53
N PRO A 77 -1.65 -17.79 -4.26
CA PRO A 77 -2.07 -17.98 -5.64
C PRO A 77 -3.59 -17.79 -5.87
N GLY A 78 -4.43 -18.12 -4.88
CA GLY A 78 -5.87 -17.93 -4.94
C GLY A 78 -6.33 -16.47 -5.01
N LEU A 79 -5.43 -15.52 -4.71
CA LEU A 79 -5.71 -14.08 -4.73
C LEU A 79 -5.28 -13.40 -6.05
N ILE A 80 -4.50 -14.08 -6.88
CA ILE A 80 -3.96 -13.52 -8.12
C ILE A 80 -5.06 -13.16 -9.10
N GLN A 81 -6.10 -14.00 -9.19
CA GLN A 81 -7.24 -13.73 -10.05
C GLN A 81 -7.96 -12.44 -9.64
N GLU A 82 -8.28 -12.30 -8.35
CA GLU A 82 -8.93 -11.09 -7.83
C GLU A 82 -8.06 -9.85 -8.06
N LEU A 83 -6.75 -9.95 -7.88
CA LEU A 83 -5.83 -8.85 -8.16
C LEU A 83 -5.87 -8.43 -9.63
N ASN A 84 -5.85 -9.38 -10.56
CA ASN A 84 -5.89 -9.09 -11.99
C ASN A 84 -7.23 -8.46 -12.39
N GLU A 85 -8.35 -9.03 -11.97
CA GLU A 85 -9.68 -8.46 -12.21
C GLU A 85 -9.79 -7.03 -11.65
N PHE A 86 -9.19 -6.78 -10.49
CA PHE A 86 -9.18 -5.45 -9.91
C PHE A 86 -8.32 -4.46 -10.69
N LYS A 87 -7.14 -4.89 -11.17
CA LYS A 87 -6.28 -4.08 -12.03
C LYS A 87 -6.98 -3.73 -13.34
N ASP A 88 -7.65 -4.68 -13.98
CA ASP A 88 -8.37 -4.45 -15.23
C ASP A 88 -9.50 -3.43 -15.03
N ALA A 89 -10.30 -3.58 -13.97
CA ALA A 89 -11.37 -2.63 -13.64
C ALA A 89 -10.84 -1.21 -13.37
N ILE A 90 -9.67 -1.10 -12.71
CA ILE A 90 -9.01 0.20 -12.48
C ILE A 90 -8.51 0.78 -13.81
N ALA A 91 -7.87 -0.02 -14.65
CA ALA A 91 -7.36 0.44 -15.95
C ALA A 91 -8.49 0.96 -16.84
N ASP A 92 -9.62 0.23 -16.89
CA ASP A 92 -10.81 0.65 -17.63
C ASP A 92 -11.38 1.97 -17.08
N TRP A 93 -11.46 2.11 -15.75
CA TRP A 93 -11.93 3.34 -15.11
C TRP A 93 -11.01 4.55 -15.39
N PHE A 94 -9.70 4.32 -15.48
CA PHE A 94 -8.71 5.37 -15.72
C PHE A 94 -8.62 5.83 -17.16
N LYS A 95 -8.94 4.94 -18.11
CA LYS A 95 -8.66 5.12 -19.53
C LYS A 95 -9.15 6.45 -20.10
N ASP A 96 -10.38 6.82 -19.76
CA ASP A 96 -11.02 8.02 -20.33
C ASP A 96 -10.43 9.33 -19.78
N GLN A 97 -9.85 9.32 -18.59
CA GLN A 97 -9.39 10.54 -17.89
C GLN A 97 -7.87 10.68 -17.86
N TYR A 98 -7.15 9.56 -17.82
CA TYR A 98 -5.69 9.53 -17.62
C TYR A 98 -4.95 8.76 -18.71
N GLY A 99 -5.65 8.09 -19.61
CA GLY A 99 -5.05 7.25 -20.65
C GLY A 99 -4.61 5.88 -20.13
N ASP A 100 -3.58 5.33 -20.74
CA ASP A 100 -3.09 3.98 -20.42
C ASP A 100 -2.48 3.91 -19.00
N VAL A 101 -2.74 2.79 -18.32
CA VAL A 101 -2.28 2.57 -16.94
C VAL A 101 -1.08 1.62 -16.91
N LEU A 102 -0.04 2.03 -16.19
CA LEU A 102 1.09 1.18 -15.83
C LEU A 102 0.93 0.67 -14.40
N PHE A 103 1.08 -0.64 -14.20
CA PHE A 103 1.19 -1.24 -12.88
C PHE A 103 2.65 -1.56 -12.59
N TYR A 104 3.12 -1.16 -11.42
CA TYR A 104 4.46 -1.42 -10.94
C TYR A 104 4.41 -1.85 -9.48
N GLU A 105 5.25 -2.82 -9.13
CA GLU A 105 5.48 -3.26 -7.76
C GLU A 105 6.99 -3.29 -7.52
N HIS A 106 7.39 -2.95 -6.31
CA HIS A 106 8.75 -3.10 -5.83
C HIS A 106 8.72 -3.97 -4.58
N GLY A 107 8.95 -5.27 -4.79
CA GLY A 107 9.20 -6.24 -3.72
C GLY A 107 10.59 -6.15 -3.13
#